data_AF-A0A2V7TBU3-F1
#
_entry.id   AF-A0A2V7TBU3-F1
#
_cell.length_a   1.000
_cell.length_b   1.000
_cell.length_c   1.000
_cell.angle_alpha   90.00
_cell.angle_beta   90.00
_cell.angle_gamma   90.00
#
_symmetry.space_group_name_H-M   'P 1'
#
loop_
_entity.id
_entity.type
_entity.pdbx_description
1 polymer ?
#
loop_
_entity_poly.entity_id
_entity_poly.type
_entity_poly.pdbx_seq_one_letter_code
_entity_poly.pdbx_strand_id
1 'polypeptide(L)' 'MRKLLAQRPVPSDKIVIRLVHPLKPETRYVVRIEGAMNLIGKKGGGDIGFTVPKPVPVDTTRRAPRAMPKPPPPPPP' A
#
# COMPACT_ATOMS: atom_id res chain seq x y z
N MET A 1 27.81 25.03 -11.70
CA MET A 1 27.69 23.56 -11.78
C MET A 1 26.86 22.87 -10.68
N ARG A 2 26.67 23.44 -9.47
CA ARG A 2 25.96 22.77 -8.36
C ARG A 2 24.43 22.56 -8.52
N LYS A 3 23.74 23.39 -9.32
CA LYS A 3 22.26 23.33 -9.45
C LYS A 3 21.72 22.08 -10.17
N LEU A 4 22.50 21.48 -11.08
CA LEU A 4 22.03 20.34 -11.88
C LEU A 4 22.06 19.00 -11.12
N LEU A 5 22.96 18.87 -10.13
CA LEU A 5 23.03 17.69 -9.28
C LEU A 5 21.88 17.64 -8.27
N ALA A 6 21.42 18.80 -7.79
CA ALA A 6 20.30 18.91 -6.85
C ALA A 6 18.94 18.55 -7.46
N GLN A 7 18.84 18.49 -8.80
CA GLN A 7 17.62 18.09 -9.52
C GLN A 7 17.55 16.57 -9.77
N ARG A 8 18.61 15.81 -9.43
CA ARG A 8 18.60 14.36 -9.60
C ARG A 8 17.72 13.72 -8.52
N PRO A 9 16.82 12.80 -8.89
CA PRO A 9 16.10 12.00 -7.90
C PRO A 9 17.09 11.33 -6.95
N VAL A 10 16.79 11.35 -5.66
CA VAL A 10 17.59 10.60 -4.67
C VAL A 10 17.54 9.12 -5.07
N PRO A 11 18.69 8.45 -5.20
CA PRO A 11 18.71 7.03 -5.49
C PRO A 11 17.94 6.24 -4.44
N SER A 12 17.23 5.21 -4.88
CA SER A 12 16.52 4.29 -4.00
C SER A 12 16.78 2.86 -4.47
N ASP A 13 16.96 1.95 -3.52
CA ASP A 13 17.06 0.53 -3.80
C ASP A 13 15.69 -0.10 -4.11
N LYS A 14 14.59 0.59 -3.80
CA LYS A 14 13.22 0.08 -3.94
C LYS A 14 12.29 1.09 -4.61
N ILE A 15 11.42 0.57 -5.46
CA ILE A 15 10.24 1.28 -5.97
C ILE A 15 9.03 0.76 -5.20
N VAL A 16 8.28 1.66 -4.57
CA VAL A 16 7.07 1.31 -3.80
C VAL A 16 5.86 1.90 -4.52
N ILE A 17 4.98 1.02 -5.00
CA ILE A 17 3.73 1.40 -5.64
C ILE A 17 2.60 1.18 -4.63
N ARG A 18 1.92 2.26 -4.23
CA ARG A 18 0.72 2.18 -3.39
C ARG A 18 -0.52 2.37 -4.25
N LEU A 19 -1.48 1.47 -4.10
CA LEU A 19 -2.77 1.56 -4.76
C LEU A 19 -3.78 2.22 -3.82
N VAL A 20 -4.61 3.11 -4.37
CA VAL A 20 -5.68 3.79 -3.60
C VAL A 20 -6.86 2.86 -3.36
N HIS A 21 -7.11 1.94 -4.30
CA HIS A 21 -8.22 1.01 -4.25
C HIS A 21 -7.73 -0.43 -4.01
N PRO A 22 -8.49 -1.23 -3.23
CA PRO A 22 -8.23 -2.65 -3.10
C PRO A 22 -8.28 -3.36 -4.46
N LEU A 23 -7.41 -4.35 -4.65
CA LEU A 23 -7.44 -5.20 -5.84
C LEU A 23 -8.53 -6.27 -5.72
N LYS A 24 -9.05 -6.73 -6.86
CA LYS A 24 -10.04 -7.81 -6.88
C LYS A 24 -9.38 -9.11 -6.39
N PRO A 25 -10.01 -9.86 -5.47
CA PRO A 25 -9.50 -11.16 -5.07
C PRO A 25 -9.48 -12.15 -6.23
N GLU A 26 -8.68 -13.21 -6.07
CA GLU A 26 -8.57 -14.32 -7.03
C GLU A 26 -8.22 -13.86 -8.47
N THR A 27 -7.64 -12.67 -8.59
CA THR A 27 -7.32 -12.04 -9.87
C THR A 27 -5.80 -11.96 -10.04
N ARG A 28 -5.32 -12.36 -11.21
CA ARG A 28 -3.91 -12.22 -11.60
C ARG A 28 -3.67 -10.82 -12.15
N TYR A 29 -2.69 -10.13 -11.60
CA TYR A 29 -2.21 -8.84 -12.06
C TYR A 29 -0.77 -8.94 -12.55
N VAL A 30 -0.39 -8.05 -13.45
CA VAL A 30 0.98 -7.88 -13.91
C VAL A 30 1.39 -6.44 -13.65
N VAL A 31 2.55 -6.26 -13.02
CA VAL A 31 3.21 -4.98 -12.89
C VAL A 31 4.28 -4.91 -13.95
N ARG A 32 4.23 -3.90 -14.82
CA ARG A 32 5.25 -3.62 -15.83
C ARG A 32 5.92 -2.30 -15.50
N ILE A 33 7.24 -2.32 -15.35
CA ILE A 33 8.07 -1.14 -15.11
C ILE A 33 8.90 -0.89 -16.36
N GLU A 34 8.89 0.35 -16.85
CA GLU A 34 9.66 0.77 -18.01
C GLU A 34 10.48 2.02 -17.68
N GLY A 35 11.64 2.15 -18.34
CA GLY A 35 12.46 3.35 -18.24
C GLY A 35 13.10 3.60 -16.87
N ALA A 36 13.13 2.59 -15.99
CA ALA A 36 13.83 2.68 -14.71
C ALA A 36 15.32 2.89 -14.96
N MET A 37 15.91 3.92 -14.36
CA MET A 37 17.31 4.29 -14.58
C MET A 37 18.15 3.94 -13.37
N ASN A 38 19.28 3.26 -13.58
CA ASN A 38 20.24 2.96 -12.52
C ASN A 38 21.27 4.10 -12.33
N LEU A 39 22.15 3.95 -11.34
CA LEU A 39 23.15 4.95 -10.98
C LEU A 39 24.17 5.26 -12.07
N ILE A 40 24.37 4.34 -13.02
CA ILE A 40 25.25 4.53 -14.18
C ILE A 40 24.50 5.07 -15.41
N GLY A 41 23.24 5.49 -15.25
CA GLY A 41 22.43 6.10 -16.30
C GLY A 41 21.83 5.11 -17.31
N LYS A 42 21.96 3.80 -17.09
CA LYS A 42 21.34 2.79 -17.95
C LYS A 42 19.86 2.68 -17.61
N LYS A 43 19.03 2.70 -18.65
CA LYS A 43 17.59 2.43 -18.54
C LYS A 43 17.33 0.94 -18.68
N GLY A 44 16.35 0.46 -17.93
CA GLY A 44 15.86 -0.90 -17.98
C GLY A 44 14.38 -0.97 -17.64
N GLY A 45 13.86 -2.18 -17.65
CA GLY A 45 12.48 -2.48 -17.32
C GLY A 45 12.32 -3.94 -16.98
N GLY A 46 11.10 -4.32 -16.62
CA GLY A 46 10.76 -5.69 -16.32
C GLY A 46 9.30 -5.82 -15.94
N ASP A 47 8.82 -7.04 -15.94
CA ASP A 47 7.48 -7.39 -15.53
C ASP A 47 7.48 -8.45 -14.44
N ILE A 48 6.47 -8.40 -13.57
CA ILE A 48 6.22 -9.42 -12.57
C ILE A 48 4.71 -9.63 -12.41
N GLY A 49 4.31 -10.89 -12.41
CA GLY A 49 2.93 -11.29 -12.16
C GLY A 49 2.71 -11.70 -10.70
N PHE A 50 1.55 -11.36 -10.16
CA PHE A 50 1.10 -11.88 -8.86
C PHE A 50 -0.41 -12.14 -8.88
N THR A 51 -0.87 -13.03 -8.02
CA THR A 51 -2.29 -13.34 -7.86
C THR A 51 -2.75 -12.85 -6.50
N VAL A 52 -3.87 -12.12 -6.46
CA VAL A 52 -4.46 -11.67 -5.20
C VAL A 52 -5.13 -12.87 -4.53
N PRO A 53 -4.80 -13.19 -3.27
CA PRO A 53 -5.36 -14.34 -2.59
C PRO A 53 -6.87 -14.17 -2.36
N LYS A 54 -7.55 -15.30 -2.15
CA LYS A 54 -8.93 -15.30 -1.66
C LYS A 54 -8.99 -14.63 -0.27
N PRO A 55 -9.98 -13.79 0.03
CA PRO A 55 -10.12 -13.21 1.35
C PRO A 55 -10.44 -14.33 2.36
N VAL A 56 -9.67 -14.39 3.45
CA VAL A 56 -10.00 -15.29 4.57
C VAL A 56 -11.15 -14.63 5.34
N PRO A 57 -12.29 -15.31 5.53
CA PRO A 57 -13.35 -14.79 6.38
C PRO A 57 -12.79 -14.49 7.77
N VAL A 58 -13.02 -13.28 8.26
CA VAL A 58 -12.64 -12.93 9.64
C VAL A 58 -13.52 -13.74 10.57
N ASP A 59 -12.91 -14.52 11.47
CA ASP A 59 -13.65 -15.22 12.52
C ASP A 59 -14.30 -14.18 13.45
N THR A 60 -15.63 -14.07 13.36
CA THR A 60 -16.42 -13.13 14.17
C THR A 60 -16.93 -13.75 15.47
N THR A 61 -16.66 -15.04 15.71
CA THR A 61 -17.23 -15.82 16.84
C THR A 61 -16.75 -15.30 18.21
N ARG A 62 -15.65 -14.53 18.27
CA ARG A 62 -15.12 -13.94 19.51
C ARG A 62 -15.47 -12.46 19.71
N ARG A 63 -16.22 -11.83 18.79
CA ARG A 63 -16.57 -10.41 18.92
C ARG A 63 -17.81 -10.28 19.80
N ALA A 64 -17.62 -10.33 21.12
CA ALA A 64 -18.65 -9.89 22.06
C ALA A 64 -19.10 -8.47 21.66
N PRO A 65 -20.42 -8.17 21.65
CA PRO A 65 -20.90 -6.81 21.46
C PRO A 65 -20.21 -5.93 22.50
N ARG A 66 -19.46 -4.90 22.08
CA ARG A 66 -19.03 -3.86 23.01
C ARG A 66 -20.31 -3.24 23.56
N ALA A 67 -20.68 -3.59 24.78
CA ALA A 67 -21.65 -2.82 25.54
C ALA A 67 -21.16 -1.37 25.53
N MET A 68 -21.95 -0.47 24.95
CA MET A 68 -21.65 0.96 25.04
C MET A 68 -21.68 1.32 26.54
N PRO A 69 -20.71 2.09 27.05
CA PRO A 69 -20.81 2.61 28.40
C PRO A 69 -22.13 3.39 28.53
N LYS A 70 -22.92 3.12 29.57
CA LYS A 70 -24.13 3.92 29.83
C LYS A 70 -23.70 5.39 30.02
N PRO A 71 -24.42 6.35 29.44
CA PRO A 71 -24.13 7.77 29.67
C PRO A 71 -24.23 8.09 31.17
N PRO A 72 -23.41 9.04 31.68
CA PRO A 72 -23.44 9.42 33.09
C PRO A 72 -24.81 10.02 33.46
N PRO A 73 -25.26 9.85 34.72
CA PRO A 73 -26.52 10.41 35.18
C PRO A 73 -26.50 11.94 35.12
N PRO A 74 -27.67 12.58 34.90
CA PRO A 74 -27.77 14.04 34.91
C PRO A 74 -27.46 14.62 36.30
N PRO A 75 -26.96 15.86 36.38
CA PRO A 75 -26.70 16.53 37.66
C PRO A 75 -28.00 16.76 38.46
N PRO A 76 -27.94 16.75 39.80
CA PRO A 76 -29.08 17.02 40.67
C PRO A 76 -29.60 18.47 40.54
N PRO A 77 -30.89 18.72 40.89
CA PRO A 77 -31.54 20.03 40.76
C PRO A 77 -31.01 21.09 41.74
#